data_AF-A0A8X7R273-F1
#
_entry.id   AF-A0A8X7R273-F1
#
_cell.length_a   1.000
_cell.length_b   1.000
_cell.length_c   1.000
_cell.angle_alpha   90.00
_cell.angle_beta   90.00
_cell.angle_gamma   90.00
#
_symmetry.space_group_name_H-M   'P 1'
#
loop_
_entity.id
_entity.type
_entity.pdbx_description
1 polymer ?
#
loop_
_entity_poly.entity_id
_entity_poly.type
_entity_poly.pdbx_seq_one_letter_code
_entity_poly.pdbx_strand_id
1 'polypeptide(L)'
;MAGNRALSNLELMPTDIQTEIISRVARHSRRAVRNLLAAVPPLAPSAAVPIVYRNLNIHPLTVHPRAALHRYQSLMENCLASGNLQAHYVRGIQQYFHYNNVHGGLPHLQIAAEGSYEKAVYLYGVIMLSKGETAIGQAMLDTLGWRQNKNRADRVTRLESYMTAYLNTRETIACHRDNIHERCDTCYYYKQLTKFVYMM
;
A
#
# COMPACT_ATOMS: atom_id res chain seq x y z
N MET A 1 -37.34 -2.46 25.12
CA MET A 1 -38.33 -2.21 24.05
C MET A 1 -37.58 -1.73 22.83
N ALA A 2 -37.25 -2.63 21.90
CA ALA A 2 -36.62 -2.25 20.63
C ALA A 2 -37.72 -1.67 19.73
N GLY A 3 -37.68 -0.37 19.49
CA GLY A 3 -38.62 0.31 18.60
C GLY A 3 -38.60 -0.32 17.21
N ASN A 4 -39.78 -0.53 16.65
CA ASN A 4 -40.01 -1.14 15.35
C ASN A 4 -39.50 -0.19 14.24
N ARG A 5 -38.18 -0.17 14.02
CA ARG A 5 -37.56 0.58 12.93
C ARG A 5 -37.98 -0.06 11.61
N ALA A 6 -38.60 0.74 10.74
CA ALA A 6 -38.83 0.30 9.36
C ALA A 6 -37.48 -0.04 8.71
N LEU A 7 -37.35 -1.27 8.22
CA LEU A 7 -36.17 -1.72 7.50
C LEU A 7 -36.00 -0.87 6.24
N SER A 8 -34.77 -0.43 5.98
CA SER A 8 -34.47 0.25 4.73
C SER A 8 -34.56 -0.72 3.54
N ASN A 9 -34.78 -0.18 2.34
CA ASN A 9 -34.77 -0.99 1.11
C ASN A 9 -33.48 -1.81 0.97
N LEU A 10 -32.34 -1.28 1.42
CA LEU A 10 -31.05 -1.98 1.40
C LEU A 10 -31.05 -3.21 2.32
N GLU A 11 -31.65 -3.11 3.50
CA GLU A 11 -31.77 -4.23 4.46
C GLU A 11 -32.71 -5.33 3.97
N LEU A 12 -33.65 -4.99 3.10
CA LEU A 12 -34.58 -5.94 2.48
C LEU A 12 -34.01 -6.63 1.24
N MET A 13 -32.89 -6.16 0.69
CA MET A 13 -32.28 -6.79 -0.48
C MET A 13 -31.69 -8.16 -0.13
N PRO A 14 -31.59 -9.07 -1.10
CA PRO A 14 -30.82 -10.31 -0.96
C PRO A 14 -29.37 -10.06 -0.52
N THR A 15 -28.81 -10.95 0.30
CA THR A 15 -27.47 -10.83 0.91
C THR A 15 -26.35 -10.68 -0.11
N ASP A 16 -26.46 -11.33 -1.27
CA ASP A 16 -25.52 -11.23 -2.39
C ASP A 16 -25.50 -9.81 -2.97
N ILE A 17 -26.67 -9.18 -3.13
CA ILE A 17 -26.79 -7.79 -3.61
C ILE A 17 -26.24 -6.82 -2.56
N GLN A 18 -26.57 -7.03 -1.29
CA GLN A 18 -25.99 -6.24 -0.19
C GLN A 18 -24.45 -6.34 -0.21
N THR A 19 -23.92 -7.55 -0.33
CA THR A 19 -22.49 -7.83 -0.40
C THR A 19 -21.83 -7.12 -1.58
N GLU A 20 -22.43 -7.19 -2.77
CA GLU A 20 -21.90 -6.55 -3.98
C GLU A 20 -21.84 -5.03 -3.81
N ILE A 21 -22.91 -4.41 -3.29
CA ILE A 21 -22.96 -2.96 -3.02
C ILE A 21 -21.88 -2.59 -2.01
N ILE A 22 -21.81 -3.30 -0.88
CA ILE A 22 -20.82 -3.04 0.17
C ILE A 22 -19.40 -3.22 -0.37
N SER A 23 -19.17 -4.24 -1.19
CA SER A 23 -17.87 -4.50 -1.81
C SER A 23 -17.43 -3.37 -2.74
N ARG A 24 -18.34 -2.78 -3.52
CA ARG A 24 -18.05 -1.59 -4.33
C ARG A 24 -17.73 -0.38 -3.45
N VAL A 25 -18.52 -0.13 -2.40
CA VAL A 25 -18.24 0.93 -1.43
C VAL A 25 -16.87 0.73 -0.78
N ALA A 26 -16.51 -0.51 -0.45
CA ALA A 26 -15.24 -0.89 0.14
C ALA A 26 -14.04 -0.50 -0.74
N ARG A 27 -14.14 -0.62 -2.08
CA ARG A 27 -13.10 -0.19 -3.04
C ARG A 27 -12.79 1.30 -2.98
N HIS A 28 -13.75 2.11 -2.58
CA HIS A 28 -13.57 3.56 -2.52
C HIS A 28 -13.29 4.05 -1.10
N SER A 29 -13.91 3.47 -0.08
CA SER A 29 -13.79 3.99 1.29
C SER A 29 -14.03 2.93 2.37
N ARG A 30 -12.95 2.50 3.02
CA ARG A 30 -13.03 1.74 4.29
C ARG A 30 -13.83 2.47 5.36
N ARG A 31 -13.73 3.80 5.43
CA ARG A 31 -14.47 4.59 6.43
C ARG A 31 -15.97 4.51 6.20
N ALA A 32 -16.41 4.51 4.93
CA ALA A 32 -17.82 4.34 4.59
C ALA A 32 -18.35 2.97 5.03
N VAL A 33 -17.60 1.88 4.78
CA VAL A 33 -17.98 0.54 5.27
C VAL A 33 -18.09 0.50 6.78
N ARG A 34 -17.10 1.05 7.50
CA ARG A 34 -17.15 1.13 8.97
C ARG A 34 -18.36 1.92 9.47
N ASN A 35 -18.65 3.06 8.84
CA ASN A 35 -19.79 3.90 9.21
C ASN A 35 -21.12 3.20 8.92
N LEU A 36 -21.22 2.47 7.80
CA LEU A 36 -22.39 1.65 7.46
C LEU A 36 -22.65 0.61 8.54
N LEU A 37 -21.61 -0.12 8.97
CA LEU A 37 -21.72 -1.14 10.00
C LEU A 37 -22.15 -0.59 11.36
N ALA A 38 -21.70 0.62 11.70
CA ALA A 38 -22.11 1.29 12.92
C ALA A 38 -23.57 1.79 12.87
N ALA A 39 -24.03 2.25 11.71
CA ALA A 39 -25.38 2.78 11.52
C ALA A 39 -26.44 1.69 11.27
N VAL A 40 -26.03 0.56 10.68
CA VAL A 40 -26.92 -0.53 10.25
C VAL A 40 -26.30 -1.90 10.61
N PRO A 41 -26.35 -2.30 11.91
CA PRO A 41 -25.79 -3.57 12.37
C PRO A 41 -26.28 -4.83 11.62
N PRO A 42 -27.54 -4.93 11.14
CA PRO A 42 -28.00 -6.09 10.37
C PRO A 42 -27.21 -6.37 9.08
N LEU A 43 -26.52 -5.37 8.51
CA LEU A 43 -25.69 -5.55 7.32
C LEU A 43 -24.28 -6.09 7.62
N ALA A 44 -23.95 -6.32 8.89
CA ALA A 44 -22.62 -6.78 9.28
C ALA A 44 -22.20 -8.12 8.66
N PRO A 45 -23.07 -9.15 8.60
CA PRO A 45 -22.75 -10.40 7.91
C PRO A 45 -22.40 -10.18 6.43
N SER A 46 -23.14 -9.31 5.74
CA SER A 46 -22.93 -8.95 4.32
C SER A 46 -21.63 -8.17 4.08
N ALA A 47 -21.08 -7.52 5.11
CA ALA A 47 -19.79 -6.84 5.05
C ALA A 47 -18.60 -7.71 5.48
N ALA A 48 -18.85 -8.77 6.26
CA ALA A 48 -17.83 -9.64 6.84
C ALA A 48 -17.50 -10.86 5.95
N VAL A 49 -17.44 -10.65 4.63
CA VAL A 49 -17.20 -11.71 3.65
C VAL A 49 -15.94 -11.46 2.82
N PRO A 50 -15.28 -12.51 2.28
CA PRO A 50 -13.97 -12.39 1.65
C PRO A 50 -13.91 -11.35 0.52
N ILE A 51 -14.94 -11.26 -0.31
CA ILE A 51 -14.93 -10.31 -1.44
C ILE A 51 -14.93 -8.85 -1.00
N VAL A 52 -15.49 -8.53 0.18
CA VAL A 52 -15.45 -7.16 0.73
C VAL A 52 -14.02 -6.86 1.19
N TYR A 53 -13.39 -7.78 1.94
CA TYR A 53 -12.01 -7.61 2.39
C TYR A 53 -10.99 -7.57 1.25
N ARG A 54 -11.17 -8.39 0.22
CA ARG A 54 -10.36 -8.39 -1.01
C ARG A 54 -10.36 -7.02 -1.68
N ASN A 55 -11.53 -6.39 -1.71
CA ASN A 55 -11.77 -5.12 -2.39
C ASN A 55 -11.58 -3.90 -1.48
N LEU A 56 -11.42 -4.09 -0.17
CA LEU A 56 -11.36 -3.00 0.79
C LEU A 56 -10.15 -2.10 0.57
N ASN A 57 -10.40 -0.81 0.41
CA ASN A 57 -9.37 0.19 0.24
C ASN A 57 -8.76 0.60 1.58
N ILE A 58 -7.56 0.10 1.81
CA ILE A 58 -6.73 0.39 2.98
C ILE A 58 -5.57 1.34 2.64
N HIS A 59 -5.72 2.20 1.63
CA HIS A 59 -4.70 3.14 1.17
C HIS A 59 -3.95 3.91 2.29
N PRO A 60 -4.60 4.40 3.38
CA PRO A 60 -3.87 5.02 4.48
C PRO A 60 -2.78 4.13 5.10
N LEU A 61 -3.00 2.81 5.12
CA LEU A 61 -2.02 1.82 5.60
C LEU A 61 -0.92 1.56 4.57
N THR A 62 -1.17 1.76 3.26
CA THR A 62 -0.12 1.64 2.23
C THR A 62 0.82 2.84 2.21
N VAL A 63 0.34 4.01 2.64
CA VAL A 63 1.18 5.21 2.86
C VAL A 63 1.96 5.10 4.17
N HIS A 64 1.36 4.52 5.21
CA HIS A 64 2.00 4.33 6.52
C HIS A 64 1.97 2.86 6.98
N PRO A 65 2.77 1.96 6.36
CA PRO A 65 2.76 0.52 6.70
C PRO A 65 3.04 0.21 8.17
N ARG A 66 3.83 1.08 8.85
CA ARG A 66 4.13 0.95 10.28
C ARG A 66 2.90 1.11 11.17
N ALA A 67 1.88 1.86 10.74
CA ALA A 67 0.65 2.04 11.51
C ALA A 67 -0.11 0.71 11.72
N ALA A 68 0.11 -0.26 10.83
CA ALA A 68 -0.53 -1.58 10.87
C ALA A 68 0.29 -2.65 11.65
N LEU A 69 1.40 -2.28 12.32
CA LEU A 69 2.21 -3.24 13.09
C LEU A 69 1.48 -3.71 14.36
N HIS A 70 0.92 -2.75 15.10
CA HIS A 70 0.27 -3.01 16.40
C HIS A 70 -1.23 -2.68 16.39
N ARG A 71 -1.71 -2.04 15.32
CA ARG A 71 -3.12 -1.68 15.15
C ARG A 71 -3.63 -2.36 13.89
N TYR A 72 -4.93 -2.64 13.84
CA TYR A 72 -5.59 -3.21 12.66
C TYR A 72 -5.14 -4.64 12.30
N GLN A 73 -4.64 -5.43 13.26
CA GLN A 73 -4.18 -6.80 13.04
C GLN A 73 -5.26 -7.69 12.42
N SER A 74 -6.44 -7.76 13.05
CA SER A 74 -7.57 -8.54 12.55
C SER A 74 -8.02 -8.10 11.15
N LEU A 75 -8.03 -6.79 10.89
CA LEU A 75 -8.36 -6.25 9.58
C LEU A 75 -7.33 -6.69 8.52
N MET A 76 -6.04 -6.60 8.86
CA MET A 76 -4.95 -7.00 7.97
C MET A 76 -4.99 -8.50 7.68
N GLU A 77 -5.24 -9.33 8.70
CA GLU A 77 -5.38 -10.78 8.54
C GLU A 77 -6.54 -11.14 7.61
N ASN A 78 -7.72 -10.54 7.81
CA ASN A 78 -8.87 -10.75 6.93
C ASN A 78 -8.59 -10.30 5.49
N CYS A 79 -7.94 -9.14 5.30
CA CYS A 79 -7.55 -8.65 3.99
C CYS A 79 -6.51 -9.56 3.31
N LEU A 80 -5.51 -10.06 4.04
CA LEU A 80 -4.51 -10.99 3.52
C LEU A 80 -5.13 -12.33 3.14
N ALA A 81 -5.94 -12.92 4.01
CA ALA A 81 -6.65 -14.17 3.75
C ALA A 81 -7.58 -14.07 2.52
N SER A 82 -8.06 -12.86 2.22
CA SER A 82 -8.91 -12.57 1.07
C SER A 82 -8.14 -12.15 -0.20
N GLY A 83 -6.81 -12.13 -0.18
CA GLY A 83 -5.98 -11.76 -1.34
C GLY A 83 -6.00 -10.27 -1.68
N ASN A 84 -6.17 -9.39 -0.69
CA ASN A 84 -6.13 -7.94 -0.91
C ASN A 84 -4.70 -7.47 -1.22
N LEU A 85 -4.49 -6.95 -2.43
CA LEU A 85 -3.16 -6.55 -2.91
C LEU A 85 -2.50 -5.44 -2.09
N GLN A 86 -3.29 -4.49 -1.57
CA GLN A 86 -2.77 -3.44 -0.69
C GLN A 86 -2.28 -4.03 0.65
N ALA A 87 -2.95 -5.06 1.16
CA ALA A 87 -2.55 -5.73 2.40
C ALA A 87 -1.28 -6.56 2.19
N HIS A 88 -1.17 -7.26 1.06
CA HIS A 88 0.07 -7.93 0.66
C HIS A 88 1.22 -6.93 0.54
N TYR A 89 1.03 -5.79 -0.12
CA TYR A 89 2.06 -4.74 -0.19
C TYR A 89 2.51 -4.25 1.19
N VAL A 90 1.56 -3.93 2.09
CA VAL A 90 1.87 -3.48 3.45
C VAL A 90 2.64 -4.55 4.23
N ARG A 91 2.18 -5.81 4.18
CA ARG A 91 2.86 -6.93 4.87
C ARG A 91 4.25 -7.16 4.31
N GLY A 92 4.40 -7.09 2.99
CA GLY A 92 5.68 -7.19 2.29
C GLY A 92 6.67 -6.14 2.77
N ILE A 93 6.25 -4.87 2.87
CA ILE A 93 7.09 -3.80 3.41
C ILE A 93 7.49 -4.06 4.86
N GLN A 94 6.53 -4.45 5.72
CA GLN A 94 6.81 -4.72 7.13
C GLN A 94 7.83 -5.85 7.28
N GLN A 95 7.63 -6.98 6.61
CA GLN A 95 8.52 -8.13 6.71
C GLN A 95 9.89 -7.81 6.11
N TYR A 96 9.94 -7.25 4.89
CA TYR A 96 11.19 -7.00 4.18
C TYR A 96 12.03 -5.90 4.84
N PHE A 97 11.44 -4.73 5.11
CA PHE A 97 12.20 -3.55 5.56
C PHE A 97 12.21 -3.36 7.08
N HIS A 98 11.12 -3.69 7.79
CA HIS A 98 11.06 -3.46 9.24
C HIS A 98 11.63 -4.63 10.04
N TYR A 99 11.26 -5.86 9.68
CA TYR A 99 11.73 -7.07 10.36
C TYR A 99 13.01 -7.68 9.74
N ASN A 100 13.49 -7.11 8.63
CA ASN A 100 14.61 -7.65 7.86
C ASN A 100 14.41 -9.13 7.44
N ASN A 101 13.15 -9.55 7.31
CA ASN A 101 12.74 -10.88 6.93
C ASN A 101 12.46 -10.93 5.43
N VAL A 102 13.53 -11.10 4.64
CA VAL A 102 13.45 -11.15 3.17
C VAL A 102 12.56 -12.31 2.71
N HIS A 103 12.69 -13.49 3.31
CA HIS A 103 11.91 -14.68 2.94
C HIS A 103 10.42 -14.51 3.21
N GLY A 104 10.05 -13.81 4.27
CA GLY A 104 8.65 -13.48 4.56
C GLY A 104 8.11 -12.31 3.73
N GLY A 105 8.94 -11.30 3.44
CA GLY A 105 8.47 -10.07 2.80
C GLY A 105 8.39 -10.13 1.29
N LEU A 106 9.36 -10.77 0.64
CA LEU A 106 9.46 -10.78 -0.81
C LEU A 106 8.26 -11.46 -1.50
N PRO A 107 7.75 -12.62 -1.03
CA PRO A 107 6.56 -13.24 -1.64
C PRO A 107 5.31 -12.36 -1.57
N HIS A 108 5.15 -11.60 -0.48
CA HIS A 108 4.03 -10.66 -0.37
C HIS A 108 4.14 -9.50 -1.38
N LEU A 109 5.35 -8.96 -1.58
CA LEU A 109 5.59 -7.93 -2.60
C LEU A 109 5.34 -8.47 -4.01
N GLN A 110 5.77 -9.71 -4.29
CA GLN A 110 5.54 -10.39 -5.55
C GLN A 110 4.04 -10.56 -5.82
N ILE A 111 3.26 -11.10 -4.87
CA ILE A 111 1.79 -11.29 -5.03
C ILE A 111 1.11 -9.96 -5.36
N ALA A 112 1.50 -8.88 -4.67
CA ALA A 112 0.93 -7.56 -4.94
C ALA A 112 1.34 -7.02 -6.32
N ALA A 113 2.58 -7.26 -6.75
CA ALA A 113 3.09 -6.87 -8.07
C ALA A 113 2.41 -7.63 -9.20
N GLU A 114 2.30 -8.96 -9.11
CA GLU A 114 1.59 -9.80 -10.08
C GLU A 114 0.10 -9.44 -10.17
N GLY A 115 -0.50 -9.02 -9.06
CA GLY A 115 -1.84 -8.42 -9.02
C GLY A 115 -1.94 -7.02 -9.64
N SER A 116 -0.88 -6.49 -10.24
CA SER A 116 -0.81 -5.16 -10.87
C SER A 116 -1.04 -4.00 -9.90
N TYR A 117 -0.71 -4.16 -8.62
CA TYR A 117 -0.69 -3.01 -7.70
C TYR A 117 0.56 -2.16 -7.99
N GLU A 118 0.39 -1.03 -8.67
CA GLU A 118 1.48 -0.23 -9.25
C GLU A 118 2.66 0.05 -8.30
N LYS A 119 2.40 0.37 -7.03
CA LYS A 119 3.47 0.59 -6.02
C LYS A 119 4.28 -0.68 -5.72
N ALA A 120 3.64 -1.84 -5.71
CA ALA A 120 4.32 -3.12 -5.54
C ALA A 120 5.08 -3.52 -6.80
N VAL A 121 4.50 -3.31 -7.99
CA VAL A 121 5.16 -3.55 -9.27
C VAL A 121 6.50 -2.81 -9.33
N TYR A 122 6.49 -1.51 -9.03
CA TYR A 122 7.70 -0.71 -8.99
C TYR A 122 8.71 -1.22 -7.97
N LEU A 123 8.28 -1.36 -6.71
CA LEU A 123 9.17 -1.76 -5.63
C LEU A 123 9.77 -3.15 -5.83
N TYR A 124 8.95 -4.13 -6.23
CA TYR A 124 9.40 -5.49 -6.52
C TYR A 124 10.35 -5.51 -7.72
N GLY A 125 10.02 -4.76 -8.79
CA GLY A 125 10.88 -4.62 -9.96
C GLY A 125 12.28 -4.10 -9.61
N VAL A 126 12.36 -3.02 -8.82
CA VAL A 126 13.63 -2.45 -8.34
C VAL A 126 14.38 -3.44 -7.44
N ILE A 127 13.70 -4.13 -6.52
CA ILE A 127 14.34 -5.16 -5.68
C ILE A 127 14.94 -6.27 -6.55
N MET A 128 14.24 -6.74 -7.59
CA MET A 128 14.77 -7.76 -8.51
C MET A 128 16.01 -7.27 -9.25
N LEU A 129 15.99 -6.05 -9.80
CA LEU A 129 17.17 -5.44 -10.41
C LEU A 129 18.35 -5.39 -9.44
N SER A 130 18.13 -4.96 -8.20
CA SER A 130 19.18 -4.86 -7.17
C SER A 130 19.78 -6.21 -6.77
N LYS A 131 19.03 -7.30 -6.94
CA LYS A 131 19.47 -8.68 -6.68
C LYS A 131 20.18 -9.33 -7.87
N GLY A 132 20.29 -8.63 -9.01
CA GLY A 132 20.84 -9.14 -10.26
C GLY A 132 19.82 -9.89 -11.13
N GLU A 133 18.57 -9.98 -10.70
CA GLU A 133 17.46 -10.60 -11.44
C GLU A 133 16.91 -9.65 -12.50
N THR A 134 17.79 -9.19 -13.39
CA THR A 134 17.54 -8.07 -14.31
C THR A 134 16.34 -8.32 -15.22
N ALA A 135 16.20 -9.53 -15.76
CA ALA A 135 15.08 -9.87 -16.64
C ALA A 135 13.73 -9.77 -15.92
N ILE A 136 13.66 -10.23 -14.67
CA ILE A 136 12.43 -10.16 -13.86
C ILE A 136 12.12 -8.70 -13.53
N GLY A 137 13.12 -7.95 -13.08
CA GLY A 137 12.95 -6.55 -12.71
C GLY A 137 12.48 -5.69 -13.89
N GLN A 138 13.10 -5.84 -15.06
CA GLN A 138 12.69 -5.14 -16.28
C GLN A 138 11.28 -5.52 -16.73
N ALA A 139 10.96 -6.82 -16.77
CA ALA A 139 9.64 -7.29 -17.16
C ALA A 139 8.54 -6.71 -16.26
N MET A 140 8.77 -6.67 -14.94
CA MET A 140 7.84 -6.06 -14.00
C MET A 140 7.66 -4.58 -14.25
N LEU A 141 8.75 -3.82 -14.39
CA LEU A 141 8.66 -2.37 -14.62
C LEU A 141 8.03 -2.03 -15.97
N ASP A 142 8.25 -2.83 -17.01
CA ASP A 142 7.62 -2.66 -18.32
C ASP A 142 6.07 -2.73 -18.24
N THR A 143 5.50 -3.46 -17.27
CA THR A 143 4.04 -3.49 -17.04
C THR A 143 3.45 -2.15 -16.60
N LEU A 144 4.27 -1.22 -16.09
CA LEU A 144 3.83 0.14 -15.75
C LEU A 144 3.56 1.01 -16.99
N GLY A 145 3.91 0.54 -18.19
CA GLY A 145 3.66 1.26 -19.44
C GLY A 145 4.52 2.54 -19.58
N TRP A 146 5.70 2.55 -18.96
CA TRP A 146 6.60 3.71 -18.93
C TRP A 146 7.11 4.10 -20.33
N ARG A 147 7.19 3.13 -21.25
CA ARG A 147 7.57 3.36 -22.65
C ARG A 147 6.54 4.18 -23.41
N GLN A 148 5.26 4.03 -23.09
CA GLN A 148 4.17 4.78 -23.68
C GLN A 148 3.95 6.12 -22.98
N ASN A 149 4.14 6.16 -21.65
CA ASN A 149 3.99 7.39 -20.86
C ASN A 149 5.00 7.42 -19.71
N LYS A 150 6.11 8.14 -19.90
CA LYS A 150 7.17 8.27 -18.90
C LYS A 150 6.65 8.82 -17.56
N ASN A 151 5.69 9.75 -17.61
CA ASN A 151 5.07 10.33 -16.41
C ASN A 151 4.32 9.30 -15.55
N ARG A 152 3.92 8.15 -16.11
CA ARG A 152 3.20 7.11 -15.37
C ARG A 152 4.13 6.36 -14.41
N ALA A 153 5.36 6.07 -14.82
CA ALA A 153 6.38 5.55 -13.92
C ALA A 153 6.76 6.57 -12.84
N ASP A 154 6.92 7.84 -13.23
CA ASP A 154 7.28 8.92 -12.31
C ASP A 154 6.23 9.19 -11.23
N ARG A 155 4.96 8.88 -11.50
CA ARG A 155 3.87 8.96 -10.50
C ARG A 155 3.98 7.88 -9.42
N VAL A 156 4.52 6.72 -9.75
CA VAL A 156 4.74 5.64 -8.77
C VAL A 156 5.96 5.95 -7.91
N THR A 157 6.99 6.57 -8.49
CA THR A 157 8.20 7.04 -7.78
C THR A 157 8.01 8.33 -7.00
N ARG A 158 6.92 9.07 -7.26
CA ARG A 158 6.44 10.17 -6.41
C ARG A 158 5.91 9.65 -5.07
N LEU A 159 6.89 9.21 -4.30
CA LEU A 159 6.99 9.18 -2.86
C LEU A 159 6.93 10.65 -2.40
N GLU A 160 5.81 11.36 -2.62
CA GLU A 160 5.70 12.82 -2.43
C GLU A 160 6.16 13.27 -1.04
N SER A 161 5.90 12.47 0.00
CA SER A 161 6.41 12.70 1.36
C SER A 161 7.93 12.60 1.47
N TYR A 162 8.55 11.72 0.71
CA TYR A 162 9.99 11.52 0.68
C TYR A 162 10.70 12.52 -0.23
N MET A 163 10.10 12.92 -1.35
CA MET A 163 10.60 14.05 -2.14
C MET A 163 10.48 15.35 -1.35
N THR A 164 9.40 15.52 -0.59
CA THR A 164 9.25 16.65 0.33
C THR A 164 10.30 16.58 1.44
N ALA A 165 10.50 15.42 2.07
CA ALA A 165 11.55 15.26 3.08
C ALA A 165 12.95 15.48 2.48
N TYR A 166 13.23 14.96 1.28
CA TYR A 166 14.48 15.14 0.56
C TYR A 166 14.73 16.62 0.25
N LEU A 167 13.76 17.34 -0.30
CA LEU A 167 13.86 18.77 -0.61
C LEU A 167 14.03 19.60 0.67
N ASN A 168 13.20 19.36 1.69
CA ASN A 168 13.31 20.06 2.98
C ASN A 168 14.68 19.82 3.63
N THR A 169 15.19 18.58 3.59
CA THR A 169 16.51 18.26 4.18
C THR A 169 17.66 18.77 3.30
N ARG A 170 17.45 18.94 1.99
CA ARG A 170 18.43 19.54 1.06
C ARG A 170 18.56 21.04 1.27
N GLU A 171 17.46 21.73 1.56
CA GLU A 171 17.46 23.17 1.82
C GLU A 171 18.18 23.55 3.11
N THR A 172 18.18 22.65 4.11
CA THR A 172 18.82 22.89 5.41
C THR A 172 20.33 22.63 5.45
N ILE A 173 20.93 22.12 4.37
CA ILE A 173 22.37 21.80 4.32
C ILE A 173 23.13 22.71 3.35
N ALA A 174 24.28 23.25 3.75
CA ALA A 174 25.16 24.06 2.88
C ALA A 174 26.47 23.36 2.51
N CYS A 175 26.75 22.20 3.11
CA CYS A 175 28.06 21.54 3.04
C CYS A 175 28.04 20.30 2.12
N HIS A 176 29.15 20.09 1.41
CA HIS A 176 29.45 18.89 0.60
C HIS A 176 28.28 18.38 -0.27
N ARG A 177 27.47 19.30 -0.83
CA ARG A 177 26.22 18.96 -1.55
C ARG A 177 26.47 18.02 -2.73
N ASP A 178 27.56 18.25 -3.44
CA ASP A 178 27.89 17.55 -4.69
C ASP A 178 28.91 16.40 -4.51
N ASN A 179 29.51 16.28 -3.31
CA ASN A 179 30.46 15.20 -3.00
C ASN A 179 29.81 14.16 -2.08
N ILE A 180 29.29 13.06 -2.62
CA ILE A 180 28.54 12.05 -1.86
C ILE A 180 29.39 11.18 -0.91
N HIS A 181 30.71 11.17 -1.12
CA HIS A 181 31.64 10.33 -0.36
C HIS A 181 32.08 10.97 0.95
N GLU A 182 32.20 12.29 0.97
CA GLU A 182 32.55 13.06 2.16
C GLU A 182 31.31 13.29 3.04
N ARG A 183 31.36 13.03 4.34
CA ARG A 183 30.17 13.17 5.22
C ARG A 183 30.53 13.87 6.51
N CYS A 184 29.60 14.70 6.97
CA CYS A 184 29.62 15.30 8.30
C CYS A 184 28.23 15.20 8.93
N ASP A 185 28.12 15.53 10.21
CA ASP A 185 26.91 15.36 11.01
C ASP A 185 25.69 16.09 10.43
N THR A 186 25.93 17.23 9.77
CA THR A 186 24.86 18.06 9.20
C THR A 186 24.33 17.53 7.87
N CYS A 187 25.17 16.93 7.01
CA CYS A 187 24.73 16.41 5.71
C CYS A 187 24.47 14.90 5.69
N TYR A 188 24.71 14.19 6.80
CA TYR A 188 24.58 12.74 6.86
C TYR A 188 23.19 12.25 6.44
N TYR A 189 22.13 12.82 7.04
CA TYR A 189 20.75 12.40 6.75
C TYR A 189 20.31 12.73 5.34
N TYR A 190 20.65 13.92 4.84
CA TYR A 190 20.47 14.26 3.42
C TYR A 190 21.16 13.22 2.54
N LYS A 191 22.40 12.83 2.83
CA LYS A 191 23.14 11.85 2.02
C LYS A 191 22.58 10.44 2.10
N GLN A 192 21.97 10.05 3.23
CA GLN A 192 21.24 8.78 3.29
C GLN A 192 19.98 8.81 2.43
N LEU A 193 19.25 9.94 2.41
CA LEU A 193 18.14 10.15 1.47
C LEU A 193 18.67 10.16 0.03
N THR A 194 19.71 10.91 -0.30
CA THR A 194 20.36 10.90 -1.62
C THR A 194 20.71 9.48 -2.05
N LYS A 195 21.32 8.66 -1.18
CA LYS A 195 21.60 7.25 -1.52
C LYS A 195 20.36 6.43 -1.82
N PHE A 196 19.26 6.62 -1.08
CA PHE A 196 18.01 5.92 -1.39
C PHE A 196 17.39 6.41 -2.72
N VAL A 197 17.65 7.66 -3.15
CA VAL A 197 17.28 8.16 -4.50
C VAL A 197 18.13 7.55 -5.61
N TYR A 198 19.44 7.39 -5.38
CA TYR A 198 20.42 7.02 -6.42
C TYR A 198 20.92 5.55 -6.32
N MET A 199 20.46 4.77 -5.34
CA MET A 199 20.70 3.32 -5.19
C MET A 199 19.42 2.47 -5.34
N MET A 200 18.31 3.09 -5.74
CA MET A 200 17.21 2.42 -6.45
C MET A 200 17.34 2.72 -7.94
#